data_AF-A0A2E7KSE3-F1
#
_entry.id   AF-A0A2E7KSE3-F1
#
_cell.length_a   1.000
_cell.length_b   1.000
_cell.length_c   1.000
_cell.angle_alpha   90.00
_cell.angle_beta   90.00
_cell.angle_gamma   90.00
#
_symmetry.space_group_name_H-M   'P 1'
#
loop_
_entity.id
_entity.type
_entity.pdbx_description
1 polymer ?
#
loop_
_entity_poly.entity_id
_entity_poly.type
_entity_poly.pdbx_seq_one_letter_code
_entity_poly.pdbx_strand_id
1 'polypeptide(L)' 'MGDVREVEVRLLGKVDYAEAQQLMLELQSQRLSEDIPDTLLFCSHPEIVTVGPGARRDGVIVPTDYLTTDV' A
#
# COMPACT_ATOMS: atom_id res chain seq x y z
N MET A 1 20.04 -9.91 -19.66
CA MET A 1 20.42 -9.14 -18.46
C MET A 1 19.48 -7.95 -18.46
N GLY A 2 18.59 -7.83 -17.47
CA GLY A 2 17.62 -6.73 -17.45
C GLY A 2 18.34 -5.38 -17.32
N ASP A 3 17.79 -4.34 -17.95
CA ASP A 3 18.32 -2.98 -17.84
C ASP A 3 18.39 -2.53 -16.38
N VAL A 4 19.43 -1.79 -16.02
CA VAL A 4 19.56 -1.17 -14.71
C VAL A 4 18.50 -0.07 -14.59
N ARG A 5 17.59 -0.20 -13.63
CA ARG A 5 16.54 0.79 -13.34
C ARG A 5 16.81 1.44 -11.99
N GLU A 6 16.65 2.75 -11.96
CA GLU A 6 16.70 3.54 -10.72
C GLU A 6 15.39 3.37 -9.95
N VAL A 7 15.51 3.20 -8.63
CA VAL A 7 14.37 3.05 -7.71
C VAL A 7 14.52 4.08 -6.58
N GLU A 8 13.52 4.91 -6.39
CA GLU A 8 13.45 5.83 -5.25
C GLU A 8 12.99 5.06 -4.00
N VAL A 9 13.72 5.21 -2.90
CA VAL A 9 13.37 4.55 -1.62
C VAL A 9 12.92 5.59 -0.61
N ARG A 10 11.70 5.44 -0.06
CA ARG A 10 11.15 6.33 0.98
C ARG A 10 10.93 5.57 2.29
N LEU A 11 11.46 6.12 3.38
CA LEU A 11 11.29 5.59 4.73
C LEU A 11 10.24 6.44 5.49
N LEU A 12 9.01 5.93 5.60
CA LEU A 12 7.87 6.67 6.16
C LEU A 12 7.69 6.46 7.67
N GLY A 13 8.30 5.43 8.24
CA GLY A 13 8.13 5.10 9.65
C GLY A 13 6.75 4.50 9.94
N LYS A 14 6.07 4.99 10.99
CA LYS A 14 4.73 4.52 11.36
C LYS A 14 3.67 5.47 10.81
N VAL A 15 2.77 4.97 9.99
CA VAL A 15 1.74 5.75 9.27
C VAL A 15 0.40 5.02 9.27
N ASP A 16 -0.70 5.76 9.19
CA ASP A 16 -2.00 5.14 9.03
C ASP A 16 -2.13 4.47 7.66
N TYR A 17 -2.86 3.35 7.60
CA TYR A 17 -3.00 2.59 6.36
C TYR A 17 -3.67 3.42 5.24
N ALA A 18 -4.70 4.20 5.59
CA ALA A 18 -5.42 5.04 4.63
C ALA A 18 -4.51 6.12 4.01
N GLU A 19 -3.65 6.73 4.81
CA GLU A 19 -2.69 7.73 4.33
C GLU A 19 -1.66 7.10 3.39
N ALA A 20 -1.14 5.92 3.76
CA ALA A 20 -0.23 5.17 2.90
C ALA A 20 -0.90 4.73 1.59
N GLN A 21 -2.16 4.29 1.65
CA GLN A 21 -2.93 3.91 0.46
C GLN A 21 -3.14 5.09 -0.49
N GLN A 22 -3.50 6.26 0.05
CA GLN A 22 -3.65 7.48 -0.74
C GLN A 22 -2.32 7.86 -1.41
N LEU A 23 -1.21 7.83 -0.65
CA LEU A 23 0.12 8.08 -1.20
C LEU A 23 0.50 7.07 -2.30
N MET A 24 0.17 5.79 -2.11
CA MET A 24 0.41 4.76 -3.14
C MET A 24 -0.35 5.04 -4.43
N LEU A 25 -1.61 5.49 -4.37
CA LEU A 25 -2.41 5.85 -5.55
C LEU A 25 -1.83 7.07 -6.27
N GLU A 26 -1.40 8.09 -5.52
CA GLU A 26 -0.78 9.29 -6.08
C GLU A 26 0.54 8.96 -6.79
N LEU A 27 1.42 8.20 -6.14
CA LEU A 27 2.70 7.77 -6.71
C LEU A 27 2.50 6.85 -7.92
N GLN A 28 1.50 5.96 -7.88
CA GLN A 28 1.14 5.14 -9.03
C GLN A 28 0.74 6.01 -10.22
N SER A 29 -0.10 7.02 -10.02
CA SER A 29 -0.50 7.94 -11.08
C SER A 29 0.70 8.69 -11.67
N GLN A 30 1.59 9.22 -10.81
CA GLN A 30 2.81 9.91 -11.26
C GLN A 30 3.73 8.96 -12.03
N ARG A 31 3.86 7.71 -11.58
CA ARG A 31 4.70 6.72 -12.23
C ARG A 31 4.17 6.31 -13.60
N LEU A 32 2.84 6.17 -13.74
CA LEU A 32 2.18 5.89 -15.02
C LEU A 32 2.33 7.04 -16.01
N SER A 33 2.38 8.27 -15.52
CA SER A 33 2.67 9.47 -16.31
C SER A 33 4.17 9.67 -16.60
N GLU A 34 5.03 8.78 -16.10
CA GLU A 34 6.51 8.88 -16.19
C GLU A 34 7.12 10.10 -15.48
N ASP A 35 6.39 10.71 -14.53
CA ASP A 35 6.85 11.88 -13.75
C ASP A 35 7.87 11.50 -12.66
N ILE A 36 7.83 10.26 -12.17
CA ILE A 36 8.72 9.73 -11.13
C ILE A 36 9.27 8.34 -11.52
N PRO A 37 10.43 7.93 -11.01
CA PRO A 37 10.94 6.56 -11.17
C PRO A 37 10.12 5.56 -10.34
N ASP A 38 10.42 4.27 -10.50
CA ASP A 38 9.87 3.22 -9.63
C ASP A 38 10.15 3.58 -8.16
N THR A 39 9.16 3.45 -7.27
CA THR A 39 9.28 3.89 -5.88
C THR A 39 8.99 2.74 -4.91
N LEU A 40 9.83 2.59 -3.88
CA LEU A 40 9.66 1.63 -2.80
C LEU A 40 9.40 2.36 -1.48
N LEU A 41 8.25 2.08 -0.87
CA LEU A 41 7.86 2.65 0.42
C LEU A 41 8.14 1.65 1.54
N PHE A 42 8.90 2.06 2.55
CA PHE A 42 9.05 1.33 3.80
C PHE A 42 8.24 2.02 4.89
N CYS A 43 7.27 1.30 5.44
CA CYS A 43 6.42 1.81 6.50
C CYS A 43 5.94 0.68 7.44
N SER A 44 5.32 1.09 8.53
CA SER A 44 4.62 0.24 9.48
C SER A 44 3.27 0.88 9.80
N HIS A 45 2.26 0.07 10.10
CA HIS A 45 0.93 0.57 10.42
C HIS A 45 0.60 0.31 11.89
N PRO A 46 -0.26 1.13 12.51
CA PRO A 46 -1.05 0.68 13.65
C PRO A 46 -1.78 -0.63 13.34
N GLU A 47 -2.23 -1.33 14.39
CA GLU A 47 -2.95 -2.59 14.24
C GLU A 47 -4.19 -2.43 13.35
N ILE A 48 -4.26 -3.21 12.27
CA ILE A 48 -5.31 -3.14 11.26
C ILE A 48 -5.47 -4.48 10.54
N VAL A 49 -6.68 -4.79 10.13
CA VAL A 49 -7.00 -5.90 9.22
C VAL A 49 -7.31 -5.36 7.83
N THR A 50 -6.68 -5.93 6.80
CA THR A 50 -6.98 -5.63 5.40
C THR A 50 -7.64 -6.83 4.73
N VAL A 51 -8.76 -6.59 4.05
CA VAL A 51 -9.55 -7.65 3.42
C VAL A 51 -9.46 -7.51 1.92
N GLY A 52 -8.62 -8.36 1.31
CA GLY A 52 -8.50 -8.42 -0.14
C GLY A 52 -9.69 -9.13 -0.81
N PRO A 53 -9.79 -9.07 -2.15
CA PRO A 53 -10.93 -9.61 -2.90
C PRO A 53 -11.16 -11.11 -2.70
N GLY A 54 -10.10 -11.89 -2.42
CA GLY A 54 -10.20 -13.32 -2.12
C GLY A 54 -10.86 -13.58 -0.77
N ALA A 55 -10.35 -12.96 0.30
CA ALA A 55 -10.89 -13.09 1.65
C ALA A 55 -12.38 -12.69 1.73
N ARG A 56 -12.77 -11.66 0.98
CA ARG A 56 -14.18 -11.27 0.86
C ARG A 56 -15.04 -12.33 0.18
N ARG A 57 -14.56 -12.94 -0.91
CA ARG A 57 -15.28 -14.04 -1.60
C ARG A 57 -15.44 -15.26 -0.71
N ASP A 58 -14.44 -15.54 0.12
CA ASP A 58 -14.42 -16.70 1.01
C ASP A 58 -15.21 -16.45 2.32
N GLY A 59 -15.82 -15.27 2.48
CA GLY A 59 -16.67 -14.94 3.62
C GLY A 59 -15.90 -14.85 4.94
N VAL A 60 -14.63 -14.43 4.90
CA VAL A 60 -13.79 -14.30 6.09
C VAL A 60 -14.43 -13.31 7.06
N ILE A 61 -14.67 -13.77 8.30
CA ILE A 61 -15.24 -12.95 9.37
C ILE A 61 -14.10 -12.34 10.17
N VAL A 62 -14.04 -11.02 10.21
CA VAL A 62 -13.11 -10.26 11.03
C VAL A 62 -13.80 -9.87 12.35
N PRO A 63 -13.16 -10.06 13.51
CA PRO A 63 -13.69 -9.59 14.78
C PRO A 63 -13.91 -8.07 14.79
N THR A 64 -14.99 -7.60 15.42
CA THR A 64 -15.43 -6.19 15.34
C THR A 64 -14.57 -5.21 16.15
N ASP A 65 -13.65 -5.72 16.96
CA ASP A 65 -12.69 -4.95 17.75
C ASP A 65 -11.48 -4.47 16.95
N TYR A 66 -11.34 -4.92 15.69
CA TYR A 66 -10.25 -4.51 14.81
C TYR A 66 -10.70 -3.45 13.80
N LEU A 67 -9.86 -2.42 13.62
CA LEU A 67 -9.96 -1.54 12.46
C LEU A 67 -9.79 -2.39 11.20
N THR A 68 -10.77 -2.34 10.30
CA THR A 68 -10.82 -3.20 9.11
C THR A 68 -11.08 -2.35 7.87
N THR A 69 -10.34 -2.61 6.79
CA THR A 69 -10.55 -1.96 5.49
C THR A 69 -10.52 -2.96 4.35
N ASP A 70 -11.36 -2.73 3.35
CA ASP A 70 -11.32 -3.45 2.09
C ASP A 70 -10.19 -2.90 1.21
N VAL A 71 -9.50 -3.79 0.50
CA VAL A 71 -8.36 -3.45 -0.38
C VAL A 71 -8.45 -4.12 -1.74
#